data_AF-A0A965XXV5-F1
#
_entry.id   AF-A0A965XXV5-F1
#
_cell.length_a   1.000
_cell.length_b   1.000
_cell.length_c   1.000
_cell.angle_alpha   90.00
_cell.angle_beta   90.00
_cell.angle_gamma   90.00
#
_symmetry.space_group_name_H-M   'P 1'
#
loop_
_entity.id
_entity.type
_entity.pdbx_description
1 polymer ?
#
loop_
_entity_poly.entity_id
_entity_poly.type
_entity_poly.pdbx_seq_one_letter_code
_entity_poly.pdbx_strand_id
1 'polypeptide(L)'
;MLSRQHGLMLRLLDPLQKILPGQALPPELSTPWSALRGERTAVQIAIDWRWQDGQPFEQETVLSVRTTARSLALHDVALVPVRLAAWPDHDEQYLTDQPGLLPDRLVPCPFQMDPDHVAICPVRLLANQTHVIWLEWQVPDDAPAGPVSFQIQLAVQGEAATVLTTEKTLQVIDMNLPPQTLIHTEWFHTDCLADYYQVPVFSQAHWQAIGAFMRMAADHGINMILTPLFTPPLDTAIGGERTTVQLIDVLREGGEWTFDFARLRQWIDLARASGIEYFEMSHLFTQWGAAAAPAIYAGLEQGRVRVFGWDTDAAGPEYAAFLAAFLPRLTEKLRQWGLSGRVFFHVSDEPQPQHLEQYRRCKSMITPWLDGFPIIDALSDLELYQSGAVDHPIPANNHIDAFLDAGVPHLWTYYCCGQTRYVSNRFMALPSLRNRVLGVQLYLFRIEGFLHWGYNFYNRRLSRDQINPFAVTDADASFPAGDPFLVYPGSEYQPEPSLRLKVLEQGLQDQRALQCLEALTSRRDVVDLIERESGQAVTFSSWPPDAGWLLRLRHQVNLAIAEAVENGQN
;
A
#
# COMPACT_ATOMS: atom_id res chain seq x y z
N MET A 1 -17.10 -26.13 -15.21
CA MET A 1 -18.08 -26.84 -16.08
C MET A 1 -18.81 -25.82 -16.95
N LEU A 2 -18.97 -26.06 -18.26
CA LEU A 2 -19.73 -25.19 -19.16
C LEU A 2 -21.20 -25.62 -19.16
N SER A 3 -22.13 -24.77 -18.72
CA SER A 3 -23.55 -24.96 -19.05
C SER A 3 -23.76 -24.44 -20.47
N ARG A 4 -23.77 -25.34 -21.45
CA ARG A 4 -23.96 -24.99 -22.87
C ARG A 4 -25.30 -24.27 -23.15
N GLN A 5 -26.27 -24.37 -22.23
CA GLN A 5 -27.60 -23.77 -22.40
C GLN A 5 -27.66 -22.25 -22.17
N HIS A 6 -26.68 -21.63 -21.49
CA HIS A 6 -26.77 -20.21 -21.12
C HIS A 6 -25.54 -19.36 -21.47
N GLY A 7 -24.49 -19.96 -22.05
CA GLY A 7 -23.25 -19.23 -22.34
C GLY A 7 -22.50 -18.77 -21.10
N LEU A 8 -22.83 -19.31 -19.92
CA LEU A 8 -22.19 -18.99 -18.65
C LEU A 8 -21.04 -19.95 -18.34
N MET A 9 -19.96 -19.40 -17.81
CA MET A 9 -18.81 -20.13 -17.29
C MET A 9 -18.39 -19.54 -15.95
N LEU A 10 -18.18 -20.43 -14.96
CA LEU A 10 -17.70 -20.11 -13.62
C LEU A 10 -16.32 -20.78 -13.44
N ARG A 11 -15.32 -20.02 -12.98
CA ARG A 11 -13.99 -20.52 -12.63
C ARG A 11 -13.45 -19.86 -11.37
N LEU A 12 -12.70 -20.64 -10.58
CA LEU A 12 -11.85 -20.09 -9.52
C LEU A 12 -10.45 -19.83 -10.05
N LEU A 13 -9.94 -18.64 -9.83
CA LEU A 13 -8.64 -18.19 -10.29
C LEU A 13 -7.75 -17.83 -9.10
N ASP A 14 -6.44 -17.84 -9.30
CA ASP A 14 -5.51 -17.31 -8.32
C ASP A 14 -5.70 -15.79 -8.15
N PRO A 15 -5.38 -15.23 -6.97
CA PRO A 15 -5.55 -13.80 -6.69
C PRO A 15 -4.65 -12.89 -7.53
N LEU A 16 -3.64 -13.42 -8.23
CA LEU A 16 -2.69 -12.63 -9.01
C LEU A 16 -3.17 -12.37 -10.45
N GLN A 17 -4.24 -13.04 -10.89
CA GLN A 17 -4.83 -12.79 -12.20
C GLN A 17 -5.39 -11.36 -12.30
N LYS A 18 -5.15 -10.72 -13.44
CA LYS A 18 -5.81 -9.50 -13.87
C LYS A 18 -6.40 -9.76 -15.26
N ILE A 19 -7.72 -9.84 -15.33
CA ILE A 19 -8.42 -10.18 -16.58
C ILE A 19 -8.78 -8.87 -17.28
N LEU A 20 -8.14 -8.58 -18.41
CA LEU A 20 -8.45 -7.38 -19.18
C LEU A 20 -9.72 -7.62 -20.03
N PRO A 21 -10.49 -6.57 -20.36
CA PRO A 21 -11.67 -6.69 -21.21
C PRO A 21 -11.37 -7.40 -22.54
N GLY A 22 -12.21 -8.37 -22.89
CA GLY A 22 -12.08 -9.14 -24.13
C GLY A 22 -11.08 -10.30 -24.08
N GLN A 23 -10.32 -10.47 -23.00
CA GLN A 23 -9.45 -11.64 -22.84
C GLN A 23 -10.26 -12.90 -22.51
N ALA A 24 -9.72 -14.06 -22.89
CA ALA A 24 -10.27 -15.35 -22.48
C ALA A 24 -9.93 -15.62 -21.01
N LEU A 25 -10.83 -16.34 -20.31
CA LEU A 25 -10.55 -16.74 -18.94
C LEU A 25 -9.31 -17.65 -18.87
N PRO A 26 -8.37 -17.36 -17.94
CA PRO A 26 -7.21 -18.22 -17.71
C PRO A 26 -7.65 -19.59 -17.15
N PRO A 27 -6.75 -20.59 -17.15
CA PRO A 27 -7.01 -21.89 -16.54
C PRO A 27 -7.46 -21.78 -15.09
N GLU A 28 -8.27 -22.74 -14.64
CA GLU A 28 -8.73 -22.82 -13.26
C GLU A 28 -7.56 -23.04 -12.29
N LEU A 29 -7.67 -22.49 -11.08
CA LEU A 29 -6.67 -22.52 -10.02
C LEU A 29 -6.23 -23.96 -9.71
N SER A 30 -5.04 -24.32 -10.17
CA SER A 30 -4.44 -25.64 -9.99
C SER A 30 -3.64 -25.77 -8.69
N THR A 31 -3.12 -24.67 -8.16
CA THR A 31 -2.29 -24.69 -6.93
C THR A 31 -3.17 -24.97 -5.70
N PRO A 32 -2.68 -25.75 -4.72
CA PRO A 32 -3.33 -25.90 -3.43
C PRO A 32 -3.50 -24.54 -2.72
N TRP A 33 -4.61 -24.39 -1.99
CA TRP A 33 -4.90 -23.17 -1.25
C TRP A 33 -4.67 -23.43 0.24
N SER A 34 -3.78 -22.66 0.87
CA SER A 34 -3.41 -22.82 2.28
C SER A 34 -3.04 -21.48 2.90
N ALA A 35 -3.20 -21.37 4.21
CA ALA A 35 -2.87 -20.17 4.97
C ALA A 35 -2.50 -20.52 6.42
N LEU A 36 -1.66 -19.69 7.03
CA LEU A 36 -1.44 -19.66 8.47
C LEU A 36 -2.61 -18.95 9.15
N ARG A 37 -2.72 -19.12 10.47
CA ARG A 37 -3.64 -18.31 11.29
C ARG A 37 -3.21 -16.85 11.31
N GLY A 38 -4.18 -15.95 11.35
CA GLY A 38 -3.95 -14.50 11.28
C GLY A 38 -3.70 -13.97 9.87
N GLU A 39 -3.62 -14.83 8.86
CA GLU A 39 -3.48 -14.41 7.46
C GLU A 39 -4.81 -14.02 6.82
N ARG A 40 -4.73 -13.09 5.89
CA ARG A 40 -5.77 -12.82 4.91
C ARG A 40 -5.42 -13.51 3.59
N THR A 41 -6.32 -14.37 3.14
CA THR A 41 -6.14 -15.18 1.94
C THR A 41 -7.32 -15.01 1.00
N ALA A 42 -7.08 -15.16 -0.30
CA ALA A 42 -8.09 -14.89 -1.30
C ALA A 42 -7.97 -15.75 -2.55
N VAL A 43 -9.09 -15.88 -3.26
CA VAL A 43 -9.21 -16.38 -4.63
C VAL A 43 -10.12 -15.45 -5.41
N GLN A 44 -10.04 -15.49 -6.74
CA GLN A 44 -10.98 -14.77 -7.60
C GLN A 44 -12.03 -15.72 -8.18
N ILE A 45 -13.30 -15.32 -8.13
CA ILE A 45 -14.42 -16.01 -8.77
C ILE A 45 -14.69 -15.28 -10.09
N ALA A 46 -14.34 -15.90 -11.20
CA ALA A 46 -14.55 -15.33 -12.53
C ALA A 46 -15.81 -15.93 -13.17
N ILE A 47 -16.69 -15.04 -13.63
CA ILE A 47 -17.97 -15.35 -14.27
C ILE A 47 -17.92 -14.77 -15.68
N ASP A 48 -17.78 -15.63 -16.67
CA ASP A 48 -17.83 -15.23 -18.08
C ASP A 48 -19.21 -15.54 -18.65
N TRP A 49 -19.86 -14.53 -19.24
CA TRP A 49 -21.15 -14.69 -19.89
C TRP A 49 -21.08 -14.31 -21.35
N ARG A 50 -21.35 -15.27 -22.23
CA ARG A 50 -21.44 -15.09 -23.68
C ARG A 50 -22.89 -15.12 -24.10
N TRP A 51 -23.35 -14.00 -24.62
CA TRP A 51 -24.75 -13.80 -25.00
C TRP A 51 -25.13 -14.71 -26.16
N GLN A 52 -26.35 -15.25 -26.08
CA GLN A 52 -26.95 -16.07 -27.12
C GLN A 52 -28.27 -15.43 -27.58
N ASP A 53 -28.64 -15.66 -28.85
CA ASP A 53 -29.86 -15.07 -29.41
C ASP A 53 -31.10 -15.45 -28.58
N GLY A 54 -31.95 -14.47 -28.28
CA GLY A 54 -33.10 -14.60 -27.39
C GLY A 54 -32.84 -14.38 -25.90
N GLN A 55 -31.60 -14.13 -25.46
CA GLN A 55 -31.28 -13.76 -24.07
C GLN A 55 -31.37 -12.24 -23.84
N PRO A 56 -31.58 -11.78 -22.58
CA PRO A 56 -31.47 -10.36 -22.25
C PRO A 56 -30.02 -9.85 -22.44
N PHE A 57 -29.84 -8.53 -22.51
CA PHE A 57 -28.51 -7.91 -22.63
C PHE A 57 -27.77 -7.79 -21.28
N GLU A 58 -28.49 -8.01 -20.19
CA GLU A 58 -28.01 -8.10 -18.82
C GLU A 58 -28.65 -9.29 -18.12
N GLN A 59 -27.94 -9.93 -17.20
CA GLN A 59 -28.45 -11.08 -16.47
C GLN A 59 -28.30 -10.85 -14.98
N GLU A 60 -29.43 -10.79 -14.28
CA GLU A 60 -29.45 -10.80 -12.82
C GLU A 60 -29.17 -12.22 -12.32
N THR A 61 -28.16 -12.34 -11.47
CA THR A 61 -27.71 -13.59 -10.89
C THR A 61 -27.54 -13.47 -9.37
N VAL A 62 -27.41 -14.61 -8.71
CA VAL A 62 -27.10 -14.70 -7.29
C VAL A 62 -25.88 -15.59 -7.15
N LEU A 63 -24.81 -15.01 -6.61
CA LEU A 63 -23.65 -15.74 -6.16
C LEU A 63 -23.88 -16.16 -4.70
N SER A 64 -23.71 -17.45 -4.41
CA SER A 64 -23.71 -17.96 -3.05
C SER A 64 -22.39 -18.63 -2.71
N VAL A 65 -21.89 -18.36 -1.51
CA VAL A 65 -20.67 -18.97 -0.96
C VAL A 65 -21.03 -19.63 0.37
N ARG A 66 -21.06 -20.96 0.38
CA ARG A 66 -21.27 -21.75 1.60
C ARG A 66 -19.91 -22.12 2.20
N THR A 67 -19.68 -21.73 3.45
CA THR A 67 -18.44 -22.02 4.17
C THR A 67 -18.63 -21.88 5.68
N THR A 68 -17.81 -22.55 6.48
CA THR A 68 -17.77 -22.34 7.94
C THR A 68 -16.94 -21.12 8.36
N ALA A 69 -16.27 -20.44 7.41
CA ALA A 69 -15.50 -19.24 7.64
C ALA A 69 -16.39 -18.06 8.10
N ARG A 70 -16.09 -17.47 9.25
CA ARG A 70 -16.91 -16.40 9.87
C ARG A 70 -16.52 -14.98 9.46
N SER A 71 -15.31 -14.78 8.92
CA SER A 71 -14.76 -13.46 8.55
C SER A 71 -14.54 -13.37 7.04
N LEU A 72 -15.62 -13.59 6.28
CA LEU A 72 -15.61 -13.59 4.82
C LEU A 72 -15.88 -12.18 4.28
N ALA A 73 -15.16 -11.79 3.22
CA ALA A 73 -15.46 -10.59 2.45
C ALA A 73 -15.56 -10.90 0.94
N LEU A 74 -16.48 -10.24 0.26
CA LEU A 74 -16.68 -10.31 -1.18
C LEU A 74 -16.56 -8.91 -1.76
N HIS A 75 -15.77 -8.76 -2.83
CA HIS A 75 -15.68 -7.50 -3.55
C HIS A 75 -15.82 -7.73 -5.05
N ASP A 76 -16.59 -6.88 -5.73
CA ASP A 76 -16.52 -6.76 -7.18
C ASP A 76 -15.18 -6.13 -7.58
N VAL A 77 -14.47 -6.79 -8.49
CA VAL A 77 -13.22 -6.27 -9.06
C VAL A 77 -13.59 -5.36 -10.23
N ALA A 78 -13.89 -4.11 -9.91
CA ALA A 78 -14.33 -3.12 -10.87
C ALA A 78 -13.19 -2.70 -11.81
N LEU A 79 -13.57 -2.50 -13.07
CA LEU A 79 -12.71 -1.94 -14.10
C LEU A 79 -12.60 -0.41 -13.94
N VAL A 80 -11.38 0.11 -13.99
CA VAL A 80 -11.09 1.54 -13.86
C VAL A 80 -10.39 2.07 -15.12
N PRO A 81 -10.61 3.35 -15.47
CA PRO A 81 -9.97 3.97 -16.64
C PRO A 81 -8.47 4.17 -16.39
N VAL A 82 -7.67 3.83 -17.40
CA VAL A 82 -6.22 4.00 -17.45
C VAL A 82 -5.89 4.75 -18.74
N ARG A 83 -5.25 5.93 -18.64
CA ARG A 83 -4.77 6.68 -19.82
C ARG A 83 -3.27 6.51 -20.01
N LEU A 84 -2.49 6.62 -18.94
CA LEU A 84 -1.06 6.33 -18.96
C LEU A 84 -0.80 4.95 -18.32
N ALA A 85 -0.78 3.90 -19.15
CA ALA A 85 -0.54 2.53 -18.68
C ALA A 85 0.94 2.29 -18.31
N ALA A 86 1.86 2.82 -19.12
CA ALA A 86 3.29 2.66 -18.95
C ALA A 86 4.08 3.83 -19.54
N TRP A 87 5.33 4.02 -19.09
CA TRP A 87 6.26 4.93 -19.77
C TRP A 87 6.80 4.31 -21.07
N PRO A 88 7.21 5.13 -22.06
CA PRO A 88 7.74 4.64 -23.33
C PRO A 88 8.96 3.72 -23.23
N ASP A 89 9.75 3.83 -22.15
CA ASP A 89 10.98 3.09 -21.92
C ASP A 89 10.79 1.86 -21.01
N HIS A 90 9.55 1.43 -20.78
CA HIS A 90 9.24 0.21 -20.03
C HIS A 90 9.85 -1.06 -20.65
N ASP A 91 9.96 -2.12 -19.86
CA ASP A 91 10.26 -3.46 -20.36
C ASP A 91 9.01 -4.20 -20.89
N GLU A 92 9.21 -5.41 -21.39
CA GLU A 92 8.18 -6.24 -22.03
C GLU A 92 7.13 -6.87 -21.09
N GLN A 93 7.33 -6.83 -19.77
CA GLN A 93 6.51 -7.55 -18.79
C GLN A 93 5.36 -6.71 -18.24
N TYR A 94 4.64 -6.06 -19.15
CA TYR A 94 3.39 -5.35 -18.89
C TYR A 94 2.20 -6.16 -19.43
N LEU A 95 1.04 -6.03 -18.79
CA LEU A 95 -0.20 -6.63 -19.30
C LEU A 95 -0.71 -5.89 -20.55
N THR A 96 -0.45 -4.58 -20.58
CA THR A 96 -0.76 -3.68 -21.70
C THR A 96 0.08 -2.41 -21.55
N ASP A 97 0.49 -1.83 -22.65
CA ASP A 97 1.07 -0.48 -22.74
C ASP A 97 0.07 0.55 -23.29
N GLN A 98 -1.13 0.09 -23.67
CA GLN A 98 -2.20 0.91 -24.24
C GLN A 98 -3.17 1.43 -23.16
N PRO A 99 -3.78 2.62 -23.38
CA PRO A 99 -4.92 3.09 -22.61
C PRO A 99 -6.09 2.11 -22.65
N GLY A 100 -6.89 2.05 -21.58
CA GLY A 100 -8.04 1.15 -21.52
C GLY A 100 -8.71 1.08 -20.15
N LEU A 101 -9.50 0.03 -19.96
CA LEU A 101 -10.12 -0.33 -18.69
C LEU A 101 -9.37 -1.50 -18.07
N LEU A 102 -8.86 -1.34 -16.85
CA LEU A 102 -8.09 -2.39 -16.14
C LEU A 102 -8.74 -2.70 -14.78
N PRO A 103 -8.68 -3.96 -14.30
CA PRO A 103 -9.22 -4.33 -12.99
C PRO A 103 -8.35 -3.75 -11.87
N ASP A 104 -8.94 -3.00 -10.94
CA ASP A 104 -8.22 -2.52 -9.76
C ASP A 104 -9.11 -2.26 -8.54
N ARG A 105 -10.18 -1.48 -8.67
CA ARG A 105 -11.01 -1.07 -7.53
C ARG A 105 -11.80 -2.27 -6.99
N LEU A 106 -11.72 -2.51 -5.68
CA LEU A 106 -12.50 -3.55 -5.00
C LEU A 106 -13.73 -2.93 -4.34
N VAL A 107 -14.86 -3.01 -5.04
CA VAL A 107 -16.15 -2.49 -4.54
C VAL A 107 -16.75 -3.54 -3.61
N PRO A 108 -17.08 -3.24 -2.35
CA PRO A 108 -17.73 -4.21 -1.48
C PRO A 108 -19.01 -4.77 -2.13
N CYS A 109 -19.12 -6.10 -2.25
CA CYS A 109 -20.40 -6.75 -2.52
C CYS A 109 -21.03 -7.12 -1.17
N PRO A 110 -21.94 -6.30 -0.62
CA PRO A 110 -22.62 -6.66 0.61
C PRO A 110 -23.43 -7.93 0.39
N PHE A 111 -23.29 -8.88 1.31
CA PHE A 111 -24.04 -10.12 1.29
C PHE A 111 -24.82 -10.28 2.60
N GLN A 112 -25.89 -11.06 2.53
CA GLN A 112 -26.57 -11.55 3.72
C GLN A 112 -26.00 -12.92 4.05
N MET A 113 -25.60 -13.14 5.31
CA MET A 113 -25.25 -14.46 5.81
C MET A 113 -26.51 -15.14 6.32
N ASP A 114 -26.87 -16.27 5.73
CA ASP A 114 -28.02 -17.06 6.20
C ASP A 114 -27.65 -17.96 7.41
N PRO A 115 -28.64 -18.58 8.08
CA PRO A 115 -28.40 -19.47 9.21
C PRO A 115 -27.55 -20.71 8.90
N ASP A 116 -27.43 -21.10 7.63
CA ASP A 116 -26.67 -22.26 7.17
C ASP A 116 -25.25 -21.88 6.69
N HIS A 117 -24.79 -20.69 7.08
CA HIS A 117 -23.49 -20.11 6.71
C HIS A 117 -23.30 -19.94 5.21
N VAL A 118 -24.32 -19.45 4.52
CA VAL A 118 -24.27 -19.08 3.12
C VAL A 118 -24.26 -17.56 2.97
N ALA A 119 -23.19 -17.03 2.39
CA ALA A 119 -23.12 -15.65 1.94
C ALA A 119 -23.82 -15.51 0.59
N ILE A 120 -24.84 -14.66 0.49
CA ILE A 120 -25.64 -14.44 -0.73
C ILE A 120 -25.40 -13.03 -1.26
N CYS A 121 -24.77 -12.90 -2.44
CA CYS A 121 -24.43 -11.65 -3.12
C CYS A 121 -25.17 -11.60 -4.48
N PRO A 122 -26.08 -10.63 -4.70
CA PRO A 122 -26.64 -10.36 -6.02
C PRO A 122 -25.55 -9.86 -6.97
N VAL A 123 -25.49 -10.43 -8.18
CA VAL A 123 -24.50 -10.07 -9.19
C VAL A 123 -25.21 -9.80 -10.52
N ARG A 124 -24.99 -8.62 -11.09
CA ARG A 124 -25.49 -8.25 -12.42
C ARG A 124 -24.40 -8.49 -13.45
N LEU A 125 -24.67 -9.40 -14.39
CA LEU A 125 -23.76 -9.71 -15.49
C LEU A 125 -24.14 -8.93 -16.74
N LEU A 126 -23.14 -8.50 -17.50
CA LEU A 126 -23.32 -7.84 -18.80
C LEU A 126 -22.97 -8.80 -19.93
N ALA A 127 -23.75 -8.76 -21.00
CA ALA A 127 -23.55 -9.61 -22.18
C ALA A 127 -22.12 -9.49 -22.72
N ASN A 128 -21.50 -10.65 -23.01
CA ASN A 128 -20.16 -10.77 -23.59
C ASN A 128 -19.02 -10.23 -22.72
N GLN A 129 -19.23 -10.14 -21.40
CA GLN A 129 -18.23 -9.67 -20.45
C GLN A 129 -17.85 -10.76 -19.44
N THR A 130 -16.68 -10.58 -18.87
CA THR A 130 -16.24 -11.30 -17.68
C THR A 130 -16.45 -10.40 -16.47
N HIS A 131 -17.11 -10.93 -15.45
CA HIS A 131 -17.26 -10.31 -14.15
C HIS A 131 -16.41 -11.08 -13.13
N VAL A 132 -15.78 -10.39 -12.18
CA VAL A 132 -14.84 -11.00 -11.25
C VAL A 132 -15.15 -10.55 -9.83
N ILE A 133 -15.32 -11.52 -8.93
CA ILE A 133 -15.49 -11.29 -7.50
C ILE A 133 -14.23 -11.75 -6.75
N TRP A 134 -13.64 -10.87 -5.94
CA TRP A 134 -12.59 -11.20 -4.98
C TRP A 134 -13.22 -11.84 -3.73
N LEU A 135 -12.98 -13.13 -3.53
CA LEU A 135 -13.39 -13.87 -2.34
C LEU A 135 -12.23 -13.91 -1.35
N GLU A 136 -12.43 -13.29 -0.20
CA GLU A 136 -11.41 -13.13 0.83
C GLU A 136 -11.85 -13.73 2.15
N TRP A 137 -10.90 -14.35 2.86
CA TRP A 137 -11.07 -14.82 4.22
C TRP A 137 -9.92 -14.32 5.10
N GLN A 138 -10.27 -13.61 6.18
CA GLN A 138 -9.36 -13.37 7.30
C GLN A 138 -9.38 -14.60 8.22
N VAL A 139 -8.33 -15.41 8.17
CA VAL A 139 -8.17 -16.61 9.01
C VAL A 139 -8.00 -16.17 10.47
N PRO A 140 -8.91 -16.53 11.39
CA PRO A 140 -8.76 -16.18 12.80
C PRO A 140 -7.49 -16.75 13.45
N ASP A 141 -6.95 -16.05 14.44
CA ASP A 141 -5.78 -16.48 15.23
C ASP A 141 -6.02 -17.79 16.01
N ASP A 142 -7.29 -18.17 16.21
CA ASP A 142 -7.73 -19.38 16.90
C ASP A 142 -8.39 -20.40 15.96
N ALA A 143 -8.28 -20.21 14.64
CA ALA A 143 -8.89 -21.10 13.66
C ALA A 143 -8.41 -22.55 13.84
N PRO A 144 -9.28 -23.56 13.87
CA PRO A 144 -8.85 -24.95 13.89
C PRO A 144 -7.94 -25.25 12.68
N ALA A 145 -6.82 -25.93 12.93
CA ALA A 145 -5.98 -26.42 11.84
C ALA A 145 -6.75 -27.50 11.05
N GLY A 146 -6.55 -27.56 9.74
CA GLY A 146 -7.26 -28.49 8.89
C GLY A 146 -7.99 -27.85 7.70
N PRO A 147 -8.77 -28.66 6.97
CA PRO A 147 -9.47 -28.21 5.78
C PRO A 147 -10.72 -27.37 6.12
N VAL A 148 -10.91 -26.29 5.36
CA VAL A 148 -12.12 -25.47 5.33
C VAL A 148 -12.63 -25.40 3.90
N SER A 149 -13.86 -25.87 3.69
CA SER A 149 -14.48 -25.93 2.38
C SER A 149 -15.23 -24.66 2.03
N PHE A 150 -15.11 -24.26 0.76
CA PHE A 150 -15.84 -23.17 0.13
C PHE A 150 -16.57 -23.72 -1.07
N GLN A 151 -17.90 -23.78 -0.99
CA GLN A 151 -18.75 -24.15 -2.12
C GLN A 151 -19.32 -22.87 -2.72
N ILE A 152 -19.01 -22.62 -3.99
CA ILE A 152 -19.42 -21.43 -4.72
C ILE A 152 -20.46 -21.84 -5.75
N GLN A 153 -21.62 -21.19 -5.72
CA GLN A 153 -22.69 -21.41 -6.68
C GLN A 153 -23.12 -20.10 -7.33
N LEU A 154 -23.42 -20.16 -8.62
CA LEU A 154 -24.01 -19.06 -9.37
C LEU A 154 -25.36 -19.50 -9.91
N ALA A 155 -26.40 -18.77 -9.51
CA ALA A 155 -27.78 -19.01 -9.94
C ALA A 155 -28.32 -17.85 -10.77
N VAL A 156 -29.06 -18.14 -11.84
CA VAL A 156 -29.82 -17.12 -12.58
C VAL A 156 -31.12 -16.80 -11.84
N GLN A 157 -31.40 -15.52 -11.57
CA GLN A 157 -32.63 -15.14 -10.88
C GLN A 157 -33.87 -15.48 -11.72
N GLY A 158 -34.89 -16.05 -11.08
CA GLY A 158 -36.15 -16.41 -11.73
C GLY A 158 -36.14 -17.75 -12.48
N GLU A 159 -35.00 -18.45 -12.54
CA GLU A 159 -34.89 -19.78 -13.13
C GLU A 159 -34.57 -20.84 -12.07
N ALA A 160 -35.33 -21.93 -12.05
CA ALA A 160 -35.15 -23.01 -11.07
C ALA A 160 -33.91 -23.91 -11.31
N ALA A 161 -33.23 -23.78 -12.46
CA ALA A 161 -32.38 -24.84 -13.00
C ALA A 161 -30.91 -24.46 -13.31
N THR A 162 -30.54 -23.19 -13.31
CA THR A 162 -29.18 -22.80 -13.73
C THR A 162 -28.30 -22.57 -12.51
N VAL A 163 -27.67 -23.63 -12.00
CA VAL A 163 -26.71 -23.60 -10.87
C VAL A 163 -25.33 -24.03 -11.39
N LEU A 164 -24.46 -23.07 -11.71
CA LEU A 164 -23.02 -23.40 -11.87
C LEU A 164 -22.43 -23.58 -10.47
N THR A 165 -21.72 -24.67 -10.23
CA THR A 165 -21.08 -24.94 -8.93
C THR A 165 -19.60 -25.20 -9.12
N THR A 166 -18.80 -24.71 -8.20
CA THR A 166 -17.39 -25.08 -8.01
C THR A 166 -17.08 -25.13 -6.51
N GLU A 167 -16.01 -25.82 -6.15
CA GLU A 167 -15.57 -25.96 -4.77
C GLU A 167 -14.07 -25.79 -4.66
N LYS A 168 -13.63 -25.24 -3.54
CA LYS A 168 -12.21 -25.21 -3.16
C LYS A 168 -12.09 -25.42 -1.67
N THR A 169 -11.03 -26.10 -1.28
CA THR A 169 -10.68 -26.29 0.13
C THR A 169 -9.44 -25.47 0.44
N LEU A 170 -9.50 -24.69 1.51
CA LEU A 170 -8.33 -24.08 2.12
C LEU A 170 -7.81 -24.98 3.24
N GLN A 171 -6.51 -25.24 3.28
CA GLN A 171 -5.84 -25.86 4.42
C GLN A 171 -5.32 -24.80 5.40
N VAL A 172 -5.86 -24.77 6.62
CA VAL A 172 -5.30 -23.97 7.72
C VAL A 172 -4.11 -24.72 8.32
N ILE A 173 -2.95 -24.06 8.32
CA ILE A 173 -1.72 -24.56 8.93
C ILE A 173 -1.74 -24.25 10.43
N ASP A 174 -1.29 -25.20 11.27
CA ASP A 174 -1.22 -25.06 12.73
C ASP A 174 -0.08 -24.14 13.18
N MET A 175 -0.06 -22.92 12.66
CA MET A 175 0.94 -21.90 12.96
C MET A 175 0.31 -20.51 12.79
N ASN A 176 0.64 -19.59 13.70
CA ASN A 176 0.28 -18.18 13.58
C ASN A 176 1.30 -17.47 12.70
N LEU A 177 0.84 -16.62 11.78
CA LEU A 177 1.75 -15.75 11.05
C LEU A 177 2.47 -14.82 12.04
N PRO A 178 3.82 -14.82 12.13
CA PRO A 178 4.54 -14.01 13.10
C PRO A 178 4.29 -12.52 12.85
N PRO A 179 4.37 -11.63 13.85
CA PRO A 179 4.12 -10.19 13.64
C PRO A 179 5.04 -9.58 12.58
N GLN A 180 4.60 -8.51 11.93
CA GLN A 180 5.41 -7.79 10.95
C GLN A 180 6.59 -7.10 11.63
N THR A 181 7.81 -7.34 11.14
CA THR A 181 9.02 -6.63 11.59
C THR A 181 9.43 -5.51 10.65
N LEU A 182 9.03 -5.58 9.37
CA LEU A 182 9.27 -4.54 8.38
C LEU A 182 8.56 -3.25 8.78
N ILE A 183 9.27 -2.13 8.80
CA ILE A 183 8.66 -0.81 8.94
C ILE A 183 8.18 -0.37 7.56
N HIS A 184 6.88 -0.15 7.41
CA HIS A 184 6.26 0.09 6.11
C HIS A 184 5.44 1.37 6.15
N THR A 185 5.82 2.31 5.28
CA THR A 185 5.09 3.57 5.10
C THR A 185 4.58 3.74 3.68
N GLU A 186 3.38 4.30 3.62
CA GLU A 186 2.72 4.77 2.41
C GLU A 186 2.27 6.20 2.70
N TRP A 187 2.82 7.19 2.02
CA TRP A 187 2.59 8.58 2.41
C TRP A 187 1.11 8.96 2.35
N PHE A 188 0.65 9.44 3.51
CA PHE A 188 -0.75 9.76 3.78
C PHE A 188 -1.05 11.23 3.50
N HIS A 189 -1.78 11.49 2.43
CA HIS A 189 -2.14 12.83 1.96
C HIS A 189 -3.45 13.27 2.62
N THR A 190 -3.31 13.83 3.82
CA THR A 190 -4.45 14.25 4.66
C THR A 190 -5.28 15.34 3.97
N ASP A 191 -4.64 16.27 3.29
CA ASP A 191 -5.26 17.35 2.52
C ASP A 191 -6.15 16.82 1.40
N CYS A 192 -5.73 15.77 0.69
CA CYS A 192 -6.52 15.14 -0.36
C CYS A 192 -7.86 14.60 0.16
N LEU A 193 -7.95 14.19 1.43
CA LEU A 193 -9.23 13.77 2.03
C LEU A 193 -10.16 14.95 2.27
N ALA A 194 -9.67 16.04 2.86
CA ALA A 194 -10.47 17.26 3.05
C ALA A 194 -10.99 17.79 1.71
N ASP A 195 -10.11 17.83 0.71
CA ASP A 195 -10.39 18.32 -0.63
C ASP A 195 -11.42 17.46 -1.36
N TYR A 196 -11.20 16.14 -1.43
CA TYR A 196 -12.10 15.24 -2.14
C TYR A 196 -13.49 15.20 -1.51
N TYR A 197 -13.57 15.07 -0.18
CA TYR A 197 -14.84 15.04 0.54
C TYR A 197 -15.48 16.43 0.72
N GLN A 198 -14.78 17.51 0.33
CA GLN A 198 -15.22 18.89 0.46
C GLN A 198 -15.61 19.25 1.91
N VAL A 199 -14.81 18.80 2.86
CA VAL A 199 -15.03 19.05 4.30
C VAL A 199 -13.95 19.96 4.85
N PRO A 200 -14.25 20.82 5.85
CA PRO A 200 -13.22 21.65 6.45
C PRO A 200 -12.12 20.80 7.09
N VAL A 201 -10.87 21.23 6.89
CA VAL A 201 -9.71 20.59 7.50
C VAL A 201 -9.87 20.51 9.02
N PHE A 202 -9.72 19.29 9.54
CA PHE A 202 -9.86 18.90 10.96
C PHE A 202 -11.27 19.08 11.55
N SER A 203 -12.29 19.21 10.72
CA SER A 203 -13.68 18.98 11.15
C SER A 203 -13.88 17.54 11.61
N GLN A 204 -14.98 17.27 12.31
CA GLN A 204 -15.34 15.91 12.73
C GLN A 204 -15.40 14.93 11.54
N ALA A 205 -15.99 15.36 10.42
CA ALA A 205 -16.07 14.56 9.19
C ALA A 205 -14.67 14.25 8.62
N HIS A 206 -13.75 15.22 8.66
CA HIS A 206 -12.38 14.99 8.24
C HIS A 206 -11.65 13.99 9.14
N TRP A 207 -11.80 14.10 10.47
CA TRP A 207 -11.23 13.12 11.41
C TRP A 207 -11.82 11.72 11.23
N GLN A 208 -13.10 11.62 10.88
CA GLN A 208 -13.72 10.35 10.53
C GLN A 208 -13.05 9.71 9.30
N ALA A 209 -12.83 10.49 8.23
CA ALA A 209 -12.12 10.05 7.04
C ALA A 209 -10.68 9.63 7.38
N ILE A 210 -9.93 10.48 8.10
CA ILE A 210 -8.55 10.18 8.52
C ILE A 210 -8.49 8.83 9.25
N GLY A 211 -9.35 8.62 10.25
CA GLY A 211 -9.35 7.38 11.02
C GLY A 211 -9.71 6.15 10.19
N ALA A 212 -10.67 6.27 9.27
CA ALA A 212 -11.04 5.16 8.37
C ALA A 212 -9.89 4.77 7.44
N PHE A 213 -9.21 5.76 6.87
CA PHE A 213 -8.05 5.55 6.00
C PHE A 213 -6.82 5.03 6.76
N MET A 214 -6.58 5.46 8.00
CA MET A 214 -5.53 4.89 8.85
C MET A 214 -5.78 3.42 9.19
N ARG A 215 -7.02 3.04 9.51
CA ARG A 215 -7.38 1.63 9.76
C ARG A 215 -7.16 0.79 8.52
N MET A 216 -7.64 1.24 7.36
CA MET A 216 -7.39 0.56 6.08
C MET A 216 -5.89 0.37 5.82
N ALA A 217 -5.06 1.35 6.16
CA ALA A 217 -3.62 1.25 6.01
C ALA A 217 -3.02 0.17 6.93
N ALA A 218 -3.32 0.25 8.23
CA ALA A 218 -2.84 -0.70 9.24
C ALA A 218 -3.31 -2.14 8.97
N ASP A 219 -4.58 -2.31 8.58
CA ASP A 219 -5.19 -3.60 8.24
C ASP A 219 -4.52 -4.30 7.04
N HIS A 220 -3.67 -3.58 6.28
CA HIS A 220 -2.94 -4.10 5.11
C HIS A 220 -1.41 -3.95 5.25
N GLY A 221 -0.92 -3.86 6.49
CA GLY A 221 0.51 -3.92 6.79
C GLY A 221 1.27 -2.61 6.67
N ILE A 222 0.60 -1.46 6.55
CA ILE A 222 1.23 -0.14 6.66
C ILE A 222 1.23 0.25 8.13
N ASN A 223 2.40 0.17 8.78
CA ASN A 223 2.55 0.37 10.23
C ASN A 223 3.24 1.70 10.60
N MET A 224 3.58 2.52 9.60
CA MET A 224 4.15 3.85 9.75
C MET A 224 3.32 4.89 9.00
N ILE A 225 3.17 6.10 9.55
CA ILE A 225 2.33 7.14 8.96
C ILE A 225 3.04 8.49 8.83
N LEU A 226 2.93 9.10 7.65
CA LEU A 226 3.33 10.49 7.41
C LEU A 226 2.47 11.44 8.24
N THR A 227 3.11 12.14 9.16
CA THR A 227 2.48 13.02 10.14
C THR A 227 2.70 14.47 9.75
N PRO A 228 1.66 15.19 9.25
CA PRO A 228 1.79 16.56 8.75
C PRO A 228 1.92 17.57 9.91
N LEU A 229 3.14 17.71 10.46
CA LEU A 229 3.45 18.73 11.47
C LEU A 229 3.03 20.12 10.94
N PHE A 230 3.44 20.38 9.70
CA PHE A 230 3.03 21.48 8.84
C PHE A 230 2.55 20.91 7.50
N THR A 231 1.99 21.76 6.64
CA THR A 231 1.55 21.33 5.29
C THR A 231 2.73 20.69 4.55
N PRO A 232 2.69 19.39 4.22
CA PRO A 232 3.84 18.69 3.64
C PRO A 232 4.27 19.35 2.33
N PRO A 233 5.57 19.65 2.13
CA PRO A 233 6.05 20.34 0.93
C PRO A 233 6.39 19.34 -0.19
N LEU A 234 5.54 18.31 -0.35
CA LEU A 234 5.76 17.16 -1.23
C LEU A 234 4.90 17.27 -2.48
N ASP A 235 5.51 17.00 -3.64
CA ASP A 235 4.94 17.15 -4.98
C ASP A 235 4.09 18.42 -5.08
N THR A 236 4.71 19.57 -4.78
CA THR A 236 4.07 20.90 -4.77
C THR A 236 4.82 21.82 -5.72
N ALA A 237 4.09 22.56 -6.56
CA ALA A 237 4.70 23.50 -7.49
C ALA A 237 5.48 24.59 -6.74
N ILE A 238 6.64 24.99 -7.28
CA ILE A 238 7.43 26.10 -6.73
C ILE A 238 6.56 27.36 -6.67
N GLY A 239 6.43 27.94 -5.48
CA GLY A 239 5.58 29.10 -5.20
C GLY A 239 4.10 28.78 -4.97
N GLY A 240 3.67 27.53 -5.13
CA GLY A 240 2.32 27.07 -4.86
C GLY A 240 2.15 26.49 -3.45
N GLU A 241 0.90 26.29 -3.04
CA GLU A 241 0.57 25.67 -1.75
C GLU A 241 -0.57 24.67 -1.92
N ARG A 242 -0.47 23.56 -1.18
CA ARG A 242 -1.56 22.60 -1.01
C ARG A 242 -2.54 23.09 0.05
N THR A 243 -3.72 22.49 0.12
CA THR A 243 -4.66 22.71 1.22
C THR A 243 -3.95 22.54 2.56
N THR A 244 -4.02 23.56 3.40
CA THR A 244 -3.20 23.63 4.62
C THR A 244 -3.66 22.59 5.64
N VAL A 245 -2.81 21.60 5.89
CA VAL A 245 -2.97 20.58 6.93
C VAL A 245 -1.79 20.69 7.89
N GLN A 246 -2.01 21.34 9.02
CA GLN A 246 -0.98 21.66 10.00
C GLN A 246 -1.42 21.15 11.38
N LEU A 247 -0.74 20.13 11.90
CA LEU A 247 -1.05 19.54 13.21
C LEU A 247 -0.53 20.37 14.39
N ILE A 248 0.40 21.28 14.15
CA ILE A 248 0.94 22.17 15.19
C ILE A 248 0.27 23.54 15.08
N ASP A 249 -0.52 23.96 16.06
CA ASP A 249 -0.96 25.35 16.07
C ASP A 249 0.21 26.23 16.54
N VAL A 250 0.58 27.20 15.70
CA VAL A 250 1.72 28.10 15.92
C VAL A 250 1.18 29.47 16.28
N LEU A 251 1.70 30.06 17.35
CA LEU A 251 1.38 31.40 17.79
C LEU A 251 2.67 32.20 17.98
N ARG A 252 2.61 33.51 17.71
CA ARG A 252 3.71 34.43 18.01
C ARG A 252 3.20 35.65 18.73
N GLU A 253 3.56 35.78 19.99
CA GLU A 253 3.15 36.87 20.89
C GLU A 253 4.39 37.45 21.57
N GLY A 254 4.50 38.77 21.66
CA GLY A 254 5.66 39.43 22.30
C GLY A 254 7.02 39.09 21.67
N GLY A 255 7.05 38.58 20.43
CA GLY A 255 8.26 38.15 19.74
C GLY A 255 8.65 36.67 19.99
N GLU A 256 7.96 35.96 20.88
CA GLU A 256 8.23 34.56 21.20
C GLU A 256 7.29 33.60 20.47
N TRP A 257 7.79 32.41 20.12
CA TRP A 257 7.01 31.34 19.51
C TRP A 257 6.42 30.42 20.56
N THR A 258 5.11 30.18 20.48
CA THR A 258 4.41 29.17 21.27
C THR A 258 3.71 28.16 20.34
N PHE A 259 3.60 26.92 20.82
CA PHE A 259 3.15 25.78 20.03
C PHE A 259 2.13 24.97 20.82
N ASP A 260 0.96 24.74 20.23
CA ASP A 260 -0.01 23.78 20.75
C ASP A 260 0.09 22.45 20.00
N PHE A 261 0.20 21.39 20.78
CA PHE A 261 0.39 20.01 20.32
C PHE A 261 -0.88 19.16 20.50
N ALA A 262 -2.01 19.74 20.92
CA ALA A 262 -3.25 19.00 21.16
C ALA A 262 -3.72 18.24 19.91
N ARG A 263 -3.65 18.87 18.73
CA ARG A 263 -4.05 18.24 17.47
C ARG A 263 -3.09 17.13 17.04
N LEU A 264 -1.77 17.33 17.21
CA LEU A 264 -0.79 16.27 17.02
C LEU A 264 -1.05 15.09 17.97
N ARG A 265 -1.40 15.37 19.23
CA ARG A 265 -1.73 14.31 20.19
C ARG A 265 -2.94 13.50 19.75
N GLN A 266 -4.01 14.17 19.31
CA GLN A 266 -5.20 13.54 18.76
C GLN A 266 -4.87 12.66 17.54
N TRP A 267 -4.01 13.13 16.64
CA TRP A 267 -3.52 12.36 15.50
C TRP A 267 -2.81 11.07 15.93
N ILE A 268 -1.87 11.17 16.88
CA ILE A 268 -1.10 10.03 17.38
C ILE A 268 -2.02 9.00 18.06
N ASP A 269 -2.96 9.45 18.89
CA ASP A 269 -3.89 8.56 19.58
C ASP A 269 -4.81 7.84 18.58
N LEU A 270 -5.29 8.55 17.55
CA LEU A 270 -6.10 7.96 16.48
C LEU A 270 -5.30 6.95 15.64
N ALA A 271 -4.07 7.28 15.27
CA ALA A 271 -3.19 6.39 14.52
C ALA A 271 -2.89 5.10 15.29
N ARG A 272 -2.53 5.21 16.59
CA ARG A 272 -2.33 4.05 17.47
C ARG A 272 -3.59 3.20 17.62
N ALA A 273 -4.74 3.83 17.83
CA ALA A 273 -6.03 3.14 17.91
C ALA A 273 -6.40 2.45 16.58
N SER A 274 -5.83 2.91 15.47
CA SER A 274 -6.01 2.31 14.15
C SER A 274 -5.01 1.20 13.83
N GLY A 275 -4.01 0.95 14.70
CA GLY A 275 -2.98 -0.08 14.49
C GLY A 275 -1.63 0.43 13.97
N ILE A 276 -1.45 1.76 13.82
CA ILE A 276 -0.17 2.35 13.44
C ILE A 276 0.81 2.35 14.62
N GLU A 277 2.05 1.94 14.36
CA GLU A 277 3.09 1.82 15.38
C GLU A 277 4.15 2.91 15.31
N TYR A 278 4.51 3.33 14.10
CA TYR A 278 5.59 4.26 13.79
C TYR A 278 5.08 5.55 13.15
N PHE A 279 5.87 6.61 13.26
CA PHE A 279 5.52 7.93 12.73
C PHE A 279 6.71 8.55 12.01
N GLU A 280 6.53 9.01 10.78
CA GLU A 280 7.46 9.94 10.13
C GLU A 280 6.89 11.34 10.23
N MET A 281 7.70 12.25 10.77
CA MET A 281 7.37 13.66 10.82
C MET A 281 7.61 14.27 9.44
N SER A 282 6.59 14.92 8.87
CA SER A 282 6.67 15.56 7.56
C SER A 282 7.95 16.40 7.39
N HIS A 283 8.54 16.33 6.20
CA HIS A 283 9.74 17.06 5.82
C HIS A 283 9.78 18.49 6.33
N LEU A 284 10.91 18.86 6.93
CA LEU A 284 11.15 20.20 7.47
C LEU A 284 11.57 21.19 6.37
N PHE A 285 11.88 20.72 5.17
CA PHE A 285 12.26 21.55 4.02
C PHE A 285 11.59 21.05 2.74
N THR A 286 11.55 21.88 1.70
CA THR A 286 10.94 21.51 0.41
C THR A 286 11.66 20.33 -0.25
N GLN A 287 10.90 19.54 -1.00
CA GLN A 287 11.42 18.45 -1.85
C GLN A 287 12.46 18.97 -2.88
N TRP A 288 13.34 18.08 -3.34
CA TRP A 288 14.37 18.32 -4.35
C TRP A 288 15.40 19.38 -3.96
N GLY A 289 16.00 19.22 -2.78
CA GLY A 289 17.22 19.95 -2.40
C GLY A 289 17.06 21.00 -1.32
N ALA A 290 16.00 20.92 -0.49
CA ALA A 290 15.84 21.73 0.72
C ALA A 290 16.01 23.25 0.48
N ALA A 291 15.44 23.77 -0.61
CA ALA A 291 15.62 25.17 -1.02
C ALA A 291 14.81 26.15 -0.16
N ALA A 292 13.61 25.77 0.26
CA ALA A 292 12.71 26.63 1.03
C ALA A 292 12.06 25.90 2.22
N ALA A 293 11.34 26.66 3.04
CA ALA A 293 10.52 26.13 4.13
C ALA A 293 9.17 25.61 3.60
N PRO A 294 8.54 24.63 4.28
CA PRO A 294 7.14 24.31 4.05
C PRO A 294 6.23 25.51 4.36
N ALA A 295 5.00 25.49 3.85
CA ALA A 295 4.01 26.49 4.21
C ALA A 295 3.62 26.35 5.69
N ILE A 296 3.89 27.39 6.49
CA ILE A 296 3.57 27.43 7.92
C ILE A 296 2.73 28.66 8.20
N TYR A 297 1.57 28.44 8.83
CA TYR A 297 0.67 29.50 9.25
C TYR A 297 0.70 29.68 10.76
N ALA A 298 0.79 30.92 11.23
CA ALA A 298 0.80 31.25 12.65
C ALA A 298 -0.29 32.28 12.98
N GLY A 299 -0.87 32.18 14.17
CA GLY A 299 -1.68 33.24 14.76
C GLY A 299 -0.79 34.36 15.29
N LEU A 300 -1.04 35.58 14.81
CA LEU A 300 -0.46 36.83 15.30
C LEU A 300 -1.57 37.69 15.91
N GLU A 301 -1.22 38.79 16.57
CA GLU A 301 -2.19 39.77 17.11
C GLU A 301 -3.21 40.25 16.05
N GLN A 302 -2.83 40.26 14.77
CA GLN A 302 -3.64 40.71 13.64
C GLN A 302 -4.45 39.59 12.95
N GLY A 303 -4.33 38.35 13.42
CA GLY A 303 -4.97 37.16 12.84
C GLY A 303 -3.97 36.10 12.35
N ARG A 304 -4.50 35.06 11.71
CA ARG A 304 -3.70 33.95 11.17
C ARG A 304 -3.09 34.33 9.82
N VAL A 305 -1.77 34.26 9.70
CA VAL A 305 -1.03 34.57 8.46
C VAL A 305 0.01 33.50 8.15
N ARG A 306 0.40 33.40 6.87
CA ARG A 306 1.53 32.57 6.47
C ARG A 306 2.84 33.25 6.88
N VAL A 307 3.65 32.58 7.68
CA VAL A 307 4.93 33.10 8.19
C VAL A 307 6.14 32.50 7.50
N PHE A 308 6.00 31.30 6.92
CA PHE A 308 7.05 30.64 6.12
C PHE A 308 6.45 29.95 4.90
N GLY A 309 7.25 29.78 3.84
CA GLY A 309 6.87 29.12 2.60
C GLY A 309 7.98 29.17 1.55
N TRP A 310 7.63 29.08 0.26
CA TRP A 310 8.58 29.05 -0.86
C TRP A 310 9.49 30.28 -0.97
N ASP A 311 9.06 31.43 -0.45
CA ASP A 311 9.83 32.68 -0.39
C ASP A 311 10.79 32.75 0.82
N THR A 312 10.77 31.74 1.69
CA THR A 312 11.69 31.62 2.82
C THR A 312 12.96 30.87 2.41
N ASP A 313 14.13 31.47 2.58
CA ASP A 313 15.41 30.74 2.50
C ASP A 313 15.43 29.65 3.58
N ALA A 314 15.51 28.38 3.16
CA ALA A 314 15.56 27.23 4.06
C ALA A 314 16.72 27.31 5.07
N ALA A 315 17.83 27.96 4.71
CA ALA A 315 18.98 28.14 5.60
C ALA A 315 19.05 29.56 6.21
N GLY A 316 17.96 30.33 6.08
CA GLY A 316 17.85 31.69 6.59
C GLY A 316 17.73 31.76 8.12
N PRO A 317 18.20 32.86 8.75
CA PRO A 317 18.25 32.99 10.20
C PRO A 317 16.87 32.97 10.86
N GLU A 318 15.83 33.49 10.19
CA GLU A 318 14.47 33.52 10.74
C GLU A 318 13.88 32.12 10.86
N TYR A 319 14.03 31.30 9.82
CA TYR A 319 13.54 29.92 9.84
C TYR A 319 14.37 29.03 10.77
N ALA A 320 15.69 29.23 10.81
CA ALA A 320 16.56 28.57 11.79
C ALA A 320 16.14 28.86 13.24
N ALA A 321 15.82 30.12 13.55
CA ALA A 321 15.35 30.52 14.88
C ALA A 321 13.98 29.89 15.21
N PHE A 322 13.09 29.78 14.22
CA PHE A 322 11.82 29.07 14.39
C PHE A 322 12.02 27.58 14.71
N LEU A 323 12.85 26.88 13.94
CA LEU A 323 13.14 25.46 14.17
C LEU A 323 13.82 25.22 15.52
N ALA A 324 14.74 26.10 15.93
CA ALA A 324 15.38 26.04 17.24
C ALA A 324 14.39 26.27 18.40
N ALA A 325 13.32 27.03 18.18
CA ALA A 325 12.23 27.16 19.15
C ALA A 325 11.29 25.94 19.14
N PHE A 326 11.00 25.38 17.96
CA PHE A 326 10.01 24.34 17.77
C PHE A 326 10.51 22.94 18.17
N LEU A 327 11.63 22.49 17.60
CA LEU A 327 12.07 21.10 17.66
C LEU A 327 12.37 20.58 19.09
N PRO A 328 12.97 21.37 20.00
CA PRO A 328 13.17 20.92 21.38
C PRO A 328 11.85 20.64 22.10
N ARG A 329 10.83 21.47 21.85
CA ARG A 329 9.50 21.32 22.45
C ARG A 329 8.77 20.12 21.86
N LEU A 330 8.85 19.92 20.54
CA LEU A 330 8.27 18.74 19.89
C LEU A 330 8.91 17.46 20.41
N THR A 331 10.24 17.35 20.40
CA THR A 331 10.96 16.13 20.80
C THR A 331 10.72 15.80 22.27
N GLU A 332 10.64 16.80 23.14
CA GLU A 332 10.23 16.63 24.53
C GLU A 332 8.82 16.03 24.64
N LYS A 333 7.85 16.54 23.87
CA LYS A 333 6.49 15.96 23.83
C LYS A 333 6.48 14.52 23.34
N LEU A 334 7.21 14.21 22.26
CA LEU A 334 7.30 12.85 21.72
C LEU A 334 7.88 11.87 22.74
N ARG A 335 8.92 12.29 23.50
CA ARG A 335 9.47 11.50 24.62
C ARG A 335 8.43 11.32 25.75
N GLN A 336 7.76 12.39 26.16
CA GLN A 336 6.71 12.34 27.18
C GLN A 336 5.53 11.42 26.80
N TRP A 337 5.23 11.29 25.50
CA TRP A 337 4.18 10.40 25.00
C TRP A 337 4.64 8.96 24.76
N GLY A 338 5.89 8.63 25.10
CA GLY A 338 6.43 7.28 24.97
C GLY A 338 6.60 6.84 23.52
N LEU A 339 7.02 7.76 22.65
CA LEU A 339 7.26 7.50 21.22
C LEU A 339 8.75 7.35 20.85
N SER A 340 9.64 7.34 21.85
CA SER A 340 11.07 7.07 21.63
C SER A 340 11.27 5.75 20.88
N GLY A 341 12.12 5.78 19.84
CA GLY A 341 12.37 4.63 18.97
C GLY A 341 11.27 4.34 17.94
N ARG A 342 10.21 5.16 17.87
CA ARG A 342 9.10 4.98 16.93
C ARG A 342 8.84 6.19 16.02
N VAL A 343 9.71 7.20 16.09
CA VAL A 343 9.55 8.44 15.34
C VAL A 343 10.78 8.70 14.50
N PHE A 344 10.54 9.02 13.24
CA PHE A 344 11.54 9.33 12.23
C PHE A 344 11.33 10.77 11.74
N PHE A 345 12.42 11.44 11.38
CA PHE A 345 12.40 12.77 10.78
C PHE A 345 13.02 12.75 9.40
N HIS A 346 12.72 13.80 8.63
CA HIS A 346 13.20 13.99 7.28
C HIS A 346 13.79 15.37 7.11
N VAL A 347 14.84 15.49 6.31
CA VAL A 347 15.33 16.80 5.88
C VAL A 347 14.57 17.21 4.62
N SER A 348 14.75 16.46 3.54
CA SER A 348 14.22 16.77 2.21
C SER A 348 14.19 15.50 1.37
N ASP A 349 13.15 15.37 0.56
CA ASP A 349 12.96 14.23 -0.33
C ASP A 349 13.79 14.35 -1.62
N GLU A 350 14.49 13.27 -1.98
CA GLU A 350 15.32 13.09 -3.18
C GLU A 350 16.33 14.22 -3.47
N PRO A 351 17.25 14.57 -2.54
CA PRO A 351 18.34 15.49 -2.85
C PRO A 351 19.29 14.86 -3.88
N GLN A 352 19.87 15.71 -4.72
CA GLN A 352 20.81 15.33 -5.79
C GLN A 352 22.21 15.86 -5.47
N PRO A 353 23.29 15.36 -6.11
CA PRO A 353 24.67 15.77 -5.78
C PRO A 353 24.89 17.28 -5.74
N GLN A 354 24.25 18.02 -6.65
CA GLN A 354 24.28 19.49 -6.70
C GLN A 354 23.67 20.19 -5.46
N HIS A 355 22.85 19.49 -4.67
CA HIS A 355 22.19 20.00 -3.47
C HIS A 355 22.95 19.69 -2.18
N LEU A 356 24.11 19.01 -2.25
CA LEU A 356 24.85 18.51 -1.09
C LEU A 356 25.13 19.60 -0.03
N GLU A 357 25.63 20.76 -0.46
CA GLU A 357 25.96 21.84 0.48
C GLU A 357 24.71 22.40 1.17
N GLN A 358 23.63 22.61 0.42
CA GLN A 358 22.36 23.08 0.96
C GLN A 358 21.77 22.07 1.94
N TYR A 359 21.73 20.79 1.55
CA TYR A 359 21.24 19.71 2.39
C TYR A 359 22.01 19.63 3.72
N ARG A 360 23.35 19.71 3.68
CA ARG A 360 24.19 19.72 4.89
C ARG A 360 23.89 20.90 5.80
N ARG A 361 23.67 22.09 5.24
CA ARG A 361 23.28 23.28 6.02
C ARG A 361 21.95 23.06 6.72
N CYS A 362 20.92 22.63 6.00
CA CYS A 362 19.60 22.32 6.55
C CYS A 362 19.65 21.23 7.62
N LYS A 363 20.38 20.13 7.37
CA LYS A 363 20.59 19.05 8.36
C LYS A 363 21.24 19.59 9.63
N SER A 364 22.32 20.38 9.50
CA SER A 364 23.04 20.94 10.65
C SER A 364 22.18 21.84 11.55
N MET A 365 21.15 22.48 10.99
CA MET A 365 20.21 23.32 11.75
C MET A 365 19.29 22.52 12.66
N ILE A 366 18.98 21.28 12.30
CA ILE A 366 18.00 20.43 13.00
C ILE A 366 18.66 19.36 13.87
N THR A 367 19.84 18.86 13.49
CA THR A 367 20.53 17.76 14.19
C THR A 367 20.67 17.97 15.70
N PRO A 368 21.05 19.16 16.23
CA PRO A 368 21.18 19.36 17.68
C PRO A 368 19.89 19.10 18.48
N TRP A 369 18.74 19.17 17.83
CA TRP A 369 17.43 19.05 18.46
C TRP A 369 16.77 17.69 18.27
N LEU A 370 17.31 16.85 17.38
CA LEU A 370 16.77 15.55 17.00
C LEU A 370 17.54 14.38 17.60
N ASP A 371 18.35 14.62 18.64
CA ASP A 371 19.08 13.56 19.32
C ASP A 371 18.14 12.43 19.81
N GLY A 372 18.48 11.20 19.46
CA GLY A 372 17.68 10.00 19.69
C GLY A 372 16.54 9.74 18.69
N PHE A 373 16.42 10.54 17.62
CA PHE A 373 15.46 10.33 16.53
C PHE A 373 16.19 10.14 15.21
N PRO A 374 15.97 9.02 14.49
CA PRO A 374 16.60 8.80 13.19
C PRO A 374 16.13 9.81 12.14
N ILE A 375 17.06 10.21 11.27
CA ILE A 375 16.77 11.01 10.07
C ILE A 375 16.91 10.09 8.86
N ILE A 376 15.83 9.87 8.14
CA ILE A 376 15.75 9.02 6.95
C ILE A 376 15.30 9.90 5.77
N ASP A 377 15.81 9.67 4.56
CA ASP A 377 15.36 10.38 3.36
C ASP A 377 15.49 9.47 2.13
N ALA A 378 14.60 9.64 1.15
CA ALA A 378 14.74 9.00 -0.15
C ALA A 378 16.01 9.51 -0.84
N LEU A 379 16.94 8.60 -1.12
CA LEU A 379 18.25 8.91 -1.67
C LEU A 379 18.80 7.71 -2.45
N SER A 380 18.87 7.83 -3.76
CA SER A 380 19.37 6.78 -4.66
C SER A 380 20.84 6.95 -5.09
N ASP A 381 21.54 7.94 -4.52
CA ASP A 381 22.93 8.24 -4.83
C ASP A 381 23.86 7.78 -3.69
N LEU A 382 24.71 6.78 -3.98
CA LEU A 382 25.60 6.19 -2.98
C LEU A 382 26.73 7.13 -2.56
N GLU A 383 27.21 8.01 -3.46
CA GLU A 383 28.28 8.96 -3.14
C GLU A 383 27.80 10.00 -2.12
N LEU A 384 26.56 10.47 -2.25
CA LEU A 384 25.90 11.33 -1.27
C LEU A 384 25.82 10.68 0.11
N TYR A 385 25.46 9.40 0.19
CA TYR A 385 25.49 8.64 1.44
C TYR A 385 26.91 8.56 2.02
N GLN A 386 27.89 8.16 1.21
CA GLN A 386 29.30 8.04 1.62
C GLN A 386 29.91 9.37 2.09
N SER A 387 29.35 10.49 1.64
CA SER A 387 29.74 11.83 2.08
C SER A 387 29.32 12.16 3.53
N GLY A 388 28.53 11.30 4.19
CA GLY A 388 27.96 11.52 5.52
C GLY A 388 26.80 12.52 5.56
N ALA A 389 26.27 12.90 4.39
CA ALA A 389 25.14 13.83 4.31
C ALA A 389 23.86 13.18 4.86
N VAL A 390 23.55 11.96 4.44
CA VAL A 390 22.34 11.22 4.86
C VAL A 390 22.77 10.03 5.71
N ASP A 391 22.21 9.90 6.91
CA ASP A 391 22.61 8.83 7.84
C ASP A 391 21.95 7.50 7.48
N HIS A 392 20.70 7.55 7.04
CA HIS A 392 19.88 6.40 6.67
C HIS A 392 19.23 6.63 5.29
N PRO A 393 19.90 6.23 4.20
CA PRO A 393 19.37 6.42 2.85
C PRO A 393 18.27 5.40 2.55
N ILE A 394 17.24 5.84 1.82
CA ILE A 394 16.20 4.97 1.26
C ILE A 394 16.39 4.98 -0.27
N PRO A 395 17.24 4.10 -0.85
CA PRO A 395 17.41 4.02 -2.30
C PRO A 395 16.21 3.41 -3.00
N ALA A 396 15.94 3.87 -4.22
CA ALA A 396 14.98 3.23 -5.09
C ALA A 396 15.45 1.81 -5.43
N ASN A 397 14.51 0.86 -5.59
CA ASN A 397 14.83 -0.55 -5.76
C ASN A 397 15.65 -0.84 -7.05
N ASN A 398 15.64 0.04 -8.04
CA ASN A 398 16.47 -0.05 -9.24
C ASN A 398 17.91 0.49 -9.04
N HIS A 399 18.18 1.12 -7.89
CA HIS A 399 19.51 1.61 -7.48
C HIS A 399 20.07 0.88 -6.26
N ILE A 400 19.30 -0.05 -5.67
CA ILE A 400 19.63 -0.68 -4.38
C ILE A 400 20.88 -1.56 -4.41
N ASP A 401 21.21 -2.15 -5.56
CA ASP A 401 22.37 -3.08 -5.69
C ASP A 401 23.67 -2.42 -5.23
N ALA A 402 23.91 -1.15 -5.57
CA ALA A 402 25.10 -0.42 -5.15
C ALA A 402 25.19 -0.26 -3.61
N PHE A 403 24.05 -0.12 -2.94
CA PHE A 403 23.98 0.00 -1.47
C PHE A 403 24.15 -1.36 -0.79
N LEU A 404 23.62 -2.43 -1.39
CA LEU A 404 23.83 -3.80 -0.95
C LEU A 404 25.31 -4.20 -1.05
N ASP A 405 25.94 -3.91 -2.20
CA ASP A 405 27.37 -4.19 -2.44
C ASP A 405 28.28 -3.40 -1.47
N ALA A 406 27.88 -2.18 -1.11
CA ALA A 406 28.57 -1.35 -0.13
C ALA A 406 28.34 -1.78 1.33
N GLY A 407 27.44 -2.73 1.59
CA GLY A 407 27.14 -3.22 2.93
C GLY A 407 26.46 -2.19 3.83
N VAL A 408 25.62 -1.32 3.26
CA VAL A 408 24.90 -0.29 4.01
C VAL A 408 23.98 -0.96 5.05
N PRO A 409 24.13 -0.66 6.36
CA PRO A 409 23.32 -1.28 7.40
C PRO A 409 21.92 -0.68 7.45
N HIS A 410 20.96 -1.44 7.99
CA HIS A 410 19.59 -0.98 8.23
C HIS A 410 18.90 -0.42 6.97
N LEU A 411 19.12 -1.09 5.84
CA LEU A 411 18.71 -0.58 4.53
C LEU A 411 17.18 -0.59 4.38
N TRP A 412 16.66 0.50 3.86
CA TRP A 412 15.29 0.61 3.38
C TRP A 412 15.28 0.67 1.86
N THR A 413 14.11 0.52 1.24
CA THR A 413 13.97 0.79 -0.20
C THR A 413 12.59 1.31 -0.55
N TYR A 414 12.45 1.84 -1.76
CA TYR A 414 11.17 2.30 -2.31
C TYR A 414 11.09 2.01 -3.81
N TYR A 415 9.89 2.11 -4.35
CA TYR A 415 9.69 2.38 -5.77
C TYR A 415 8.69 3.54 -5.92
N CYS A 416 8.61 4.13 -7.10
CA CYS A 416 7.69 5.19 -7.47
C CYS A 416 7.40 5.11 -8.98
N CYS A 417 7.05 6.24 -9.60
CA CYS A 417 6.76 6.34 -11.03
C CYS A 417 7.93 5.97 -11.96
N GLY A 418 9.18 5.96 -11.49
CA GLY A 418 10.37 5.74 -12.33
C GLY A 418 10.78 4.27 -12.51
N GLN A 419 10.29 3.38 -11.65
CA GLN A 419 10.70 1.97 -11.59
C GLN A 419 9.86 1.13 -12.57
N THR A 420 10.11 1.31 -13.87
CA THR A 420 9.36 0.68 -14.97
C THR A 420 10.03 -0.54 -15.58
N ARG A 421 11.31 -0.78 -15.26
CA ARG A 421 12.14 -1.79 -15.94
C ARG A 421 12.66 -2.83 -14.98
N TYR A 422 12.24 -4.08 -15.19
CA TYR A 422 12.70 -5.31 -14.54
C TYR A 422 12.51 -5.40 -13.02
N VAL A 423 12.30 -4.28 -12.34
CA VAL A 423 12.13 -4.18 -10.89
C VAL A 423 10.67 -4.34 -10.44
N SER A 424 10.46 -4.64 -9.16
CA SER A 424 9.12 -4.77 -8.59
C SER A 424 8.43 -3.41 -8.57
N ASN A 425 7.15 -3.38 -8.87
CA ASN A 425 6.31 -2.19 -8.75
C ASN A 425 4.84 -2.63 -8.84
N ARG A 426 3.91 -1.68 -8.72
CA ARG A 426 2.47 -1.93 -8.58
C ARG A 426 1.60 -1.05 -9.46
N PHE A 427 2.06 -0.63 -10.64
CA PHE A 427 1.15 0.04 -11.58
C PHE A 427 -0.02 -0.89 -11.97
N MET A 428 -1.16 -0.33 -12.33
CA MET A 428 -2.35 -1.09 -12.73
C MET A 428 -2.05 -2.02 -13.91
N ALA A 429 -1.22 -1.57 -14.85
CA ALA A 429 -0.82 -2.31 -16.04
C ALA A 429 0.24 -3.39 -15.80
N LEU A 430 0.85 -3.45 -14.61
CA LEU A 430 1.79 -4.51 -14.27
C LEU A 430 1.05 -5.78 -13.84
N PRO A 431 1.57 -6.98 -14.18
CA PRO A 431 1.13 -8.23 -13.57
C PRO A 431 1.23 -8.16 -12.05
N SER A 432 0.25 -8.71 -11.32
CA SER A 432 0.26 -8.72 -9.85
C SER A 432 1.48 -9.44 -9.25
N LEU A 433 2.11 -10.35 -10.02
CA LEU A 433 3.41 -10.94 -9.70
C LEU A 433 4.46 -9.88 -9.35
N ARG A 434 4.56 -8.80 -10.13
CA ARG A 434 5.56 -7.72 -9.91
C ARG A 434 5.35 -6.94 -8.63
N ASN A 435 4.14 -6.97 -8.09
CA ASN A 435 3.82 -6.39 -6.79
C ASN A 435 4.15 -7.39 -5.66
N ARG A 436 3.66 -8.63 -5.76
CA ARG A 436 3.81 -9.64 -4.68
C ARG A 436 5.25 -10.10 -4.47
N VAL A 437 6.08 -10.17 -5.52
CA VAL A 437 7.49 -10.61 -5.43
C VAL A 437 8.31 -9.75 -4.47
N LEU A 438 7.88 -8.51 -4.21
CA LEU A 438 8.49 -7.61 -3.23
C LEU A 438 8.71 -8.30 -1.88
N GLY A 439 7.76 -9.11 -1.41
CA GLY A 439 7.89 -9.83 -0.14
C GLY A 439 9.12 -10.75 -0.06
N VAL A 440 9.38 -11.47 -1.16
CA VAL A 440 10.56 -12.36 -1.27
C VAL A 440 11.85 -11.54 -1.31
N GLN A 441 11.84 -10.42 -2.04
CA GLN A 441 13.01 -9.54 -2.15
C GLN A 441 13.37 -8.91 -0.80
N LEU A 442 12.38 -8.36 -0.08
CA LEU A 442 12.58 -7.78 1.25
C LEU A 442 13.16 -8.80 2.24
N TYR A 443 12.72 -10.06 2.17
CA TYR A 443 13.27 -11.16 2.97
C TYR A 443 14.73 -11.52 2.59
N LEU A 444 15.01 -11.71 1.29
CA LEU A 444 16.32 -12.13 0.79
C LEU A 444 17.42 -11.12 1.08
N PHE A 445 17.09 -9.83 1.03
CA PHE A 445 18.06 -8.75 1.22
C PHE A 445 18.00 -8.11 2.61
N ARG A 446 17.20 -8.67 3.54
CA ARG A 446 17.06 -8.20 4.93
C ARG A 446 16.73 -6.70 5.02
N ILE A 447 15.82 -6.25 4.16
CA ILE A 447 15.38 -4.87 4.15
C ILE A 447 14.56 -4.60 5.42
N GLU A 448 14.89 -3.51 6.12
CA GLU A 448 14.28 -3.16 7.40
C GLU A 448 13.05 -2.28 7.25
N GLY A 449 12.95 -1.52 6.16
CA GLY A 449 11.74 -0.80 5.84
C GLY A 449 11.48 -0.54 4.36
N PHE A 450 10.22 -0.30 4.06
CA PHE A 450 9.73 -0.06 2.71
C PHE A 450 8.90 1.23 2.70
N LEU A 451 9.16 2.08 1.72
CA LEU A 451 8.47 3.35 1.53
C LEU A 451 7.79 3.39 0.17
N HIS A 452 6.66 4.07 0.10
CA HIS A 452 6.13 4.57 -1.16
C HIS A 452 5.33 5.87 -0.94
N TRP A 453 5.36 6.76 -1.95
CA TRP A 453 4.85 8.13 -1.86
C TRP A 453 3.33 8.28 -2.04
N GLY A 454 2.68 7.28 -2.66
CA GLY A 454 1.28 7.29 -3.05
C GLY A 454 0.40 6.29 -2.30
N TYR A 455 -0.17 6.69 -1.15
CA TYR A 455 -1.29 5.99 -0.51
C TYR A 455 -2.64 6.46 -1.06
N ASN A 456 -2.87 7.77 -0.99
CA ASN A 456 -4.13 8.43 -1.32
C ASN A 456 -3.91 9.83 -1.95
N PHE A 457 -2.90 9.98 -2.82
CA PHE A 457 -2.64 11.24 -3.51
C PHE A 457 -3.67 11.48 -4.62
N TYR A 458 -4.60 12.40 -4.40
CA TYR A 458 -5.69 12.72 -5.34
C TYR A 458 -5.51 14.06 -6.04
N ASN A 459 -4.25 14.41 -6.34
CA ASN A 459 -3.92 15.60 -7.12
C ASN A 459 -3.21 15.22 -8.43
N ARG A 460 -3.11 16.18 -9.34
CA ARG A 460 -2.15 16.15 -10.45
C ARG A 460 -0.74 16.43 -9.94
N ARG A 461 0.27 16.07 -10.72
CA ARG A 461 1.68 16.34 -10.40
C ARG A 461 1.92 17.81 -10.05
N LEU A 462 2.80 18.03 -9.07
CA LEU A 462 3.06 19.30 -8.40
C LEU A 462 1.83 19.87 -7.66
N SER A 463 0.85 19.02 -7.34
CA SER A 463 -0.40 19.38 -6.69
C SER A 463 -1.11 20.57 -7.35
N ARG A 464 -1.08 20.62 -8.69
CA ARG A 464 -1.62 21.75 -9.46
C ARG A 464 -3.13 21.85 -9.38
N ASP A 465 -3.80 20.70 -9.46
CA ASP A 465 -5.25 20.58 -9.41
C ASP A 465 -5.63 19.26 -8.73
N GLN A 466 -6.82 19.22 -8.14
CA GLN A 466 -7.43 18.00 -7.62
C GLN A 466 -7.93 17.12 -8.78
N ILE A 467 -7.95 15.81 -8.58
CA ILE A 467 -8.51 14.84 -9.53
C ILE A 467 -9.70 14.09 -8.92
N ASN A 468 -10.54 13.52 -9.79
CA ASN A 468 -11.48 12.48 -9.38
C ASN A 468 -10.77 11.11 -9.53
N PRO A 469 -10.37 10.43 -8.44
CA PRO A 469 -9.64 9.16 -8.50
C PRO A 469 -10.44 8.01 -9.14
N PHE A 470 -11.77 8.12 -9.25
CA PHE A 470 -12.59 7.14 -9.99
C PHE A 470 -12.50 7.31 -11.51
N ALA A 471 -12.09 8.49 -12.00
CA ALA A 471 -12.00 8.81 -13.42
C ALA A 471 -10.56 9.01 -13.92
N VAL A 472 -9.65 9.37 -13.02
CA VAL A 472 -8.26 9.71 -13.32
C VAL A 472 -7.37 8.93 -12.36
N THR A 473 -6.70 7.90 -12.85
CA THR A 473 -5.90 6.95 -12.05
C THR A 473 -4.39 7.21 -12.12
N ASP A 474 -3.99 8.19 -12.92
CA ASP A 474 -2.61 8.47 -13.35
C ASP A 474 -2.21 9.94 -13.09
N ALA A 475 -2.90 10.61 -12.17
CA ALA A 475 -2.70 12.03 -11.83
C ALA A 475 -2.71 12.93 -13.09
N ASP A 476 -3.66 12.68 -13.99
CA ASP A 476 -3.78 13.32 -15.31
C ASP A 476 -2.58 13.03 -16.22
N ALA A 477 -2.27 11.76 -16.40
CA ALA A 477 -1.13 11.25 -17.17
C ALA A 477 0.23 11.84 -16.73
N SER A 478 0.35 12.19 -15.44
CA SER A 478 1.62 12.63 -14.87
C SER A 478 2.49 11.47 -14.40
N PHE A 479 1.87 10.34 -14.03
CA PHE A 479 2.51 9.14 -13.53
C PHE A 479 1.77 7.91 -14.07
N PRO A 480 2.40 6.73 -14.22
CA PRO A 480 1.69 5.52 -14.62
C PRO A 480 0.51 5.22 -13.69
N ALA A 481 -0.60 4.75 -14.26
CA ALA A 481 -1.83 4.54 -13.51
C ALA A 481 -1.64 3.60 -12.31
N GLY A 482 -2.12 4.04 -11.15
CA GLY A 482 -1.96 3.35 -9.87
C GLY A 482 -0.73 3.78 -9.06
N ASP A 483 0.22 4.51 -9.62
CA ASP A 483 1.32 5.08 -8.82
C ASP A 483 0.83 6.00 -7.68
N PRO A 484 -0.10 6.95 -7.89
CA PRO A 484 -0.37 7.96 -6.86
C PRO A 484 -1.22 7.49 -5.67
N PHE A 485 -1.95 6.37 -5.81
CA PHE A 485 -2.82 5.88 -4.74
C PHE A 485 -3.10 4.37 -4.81
N LEU A 486 -3.36 3.80 -3.64
CA LEU A 486 -3.78 2.40 -3.42
C LEU A 486 -5.23 2.26 -2.98
N VAL A 487 -5.83 3.34 -2.47
CA VAL A 487 -7.20 3.35 -1.97
C VAL A 487 -8.01 4.39 -2.73
N TYR A 488 -9.29 4.11 -2.91
CA TYR A 488 -10.25 5.04 -3.48
C TYR A 488 -11.05 5.70 -2.36
N PRO A 489 -11.46 6.97 -2.51
CA PRO A 489 -12.30 7.65 -1.53
C PRO A 489 -13.77 7.29 -1.72
N GLY A 490 -14.14 6.14 -1.17
CA GLY A 490 -15.51 5.64 -1.15
C GLY A 490 -16.47 6.53 -0.37
N SER A 491 -17.74 6.17 -0.42
CA SER A 491 -18.83 6.90 0.23
C SER A 491 -18.70 6.90 1.76
N GLU A 492 -19.36 7.87 2.41
CA GLU A 492 -19.44 7.96 3.88
C GLU A 492 -18.08 7.94 4.58
N TYR A 493 -17.08 8.55 3.93
CA TYR A 493 -15.71 8.66 4.43
C TYR A 493 -14.98 7.32 4.60
N GLN A 494 -15.45 6.25 3.93
CA GLN A 494 -14.81 4.94 3.95
C GLN A 494 -13.90 4.76 2.74
N PRO A 495 -12.65 4.30 2.91
CA PRO A 495 -11.79 3.93 1.80
C PRO A 495 -12.25 2.62 1.16
N GLU A 496 -12.10 2.53 -0.16
CA GLU A 496 -12.24 1.26 -0.89
C GLU A 496 -10.85 0.78 -1.35
N PRO A 497 -10.47 -0.47 -1.05
CA PRO A 497 -9.13 -0.96 -1.38
C PRO A 497 -8.98 -1.20 -2.89
N SER A 498 -7.74 -1.11 -3.38
CA SER A 498 -7.38 -1.67 -4.68
C SER A 498 -6.98 -3.13 -4.55
N LEU A 499 -7.07 -3.86 -5.67
CA LEU A 499 -6.49 -5.18 -5.84
C LEU A 499 -4.98 -5.13 -5.56
N ARG A 500 -4.30 -4.04 -5.90
CA ARG A 500 -2.87 -3.84 -5.62
C ARG A 500 -2.56 -3.76 -4.13
N LEU A 501 -3.40 -3.11 -3.32
CA LEU A 501 -3.23 -3.08 -1.86
C LEU A 501 -3.32 -4.51 -1.28
N LYS A 502 -4.32 -5.29 -1.72
CA LYS A 502 -4.47 -6.69 -1.31
C LYS A 502 -3.29 -7.57 -1.73
N VAL A 503 -2.77 -7.37 -2.93
CA VAL A 503 -1.60 -8.11 -3.42
C VAL A 503 -0.31 -7.69 -2.70
N LEU A 504 -0.17 -6.41 -2.34
CA LEU A 504 0.95 -5.93 -1.53
C LEU A 504 0.93 -6.58 -0.14
N GLU A 505 -0.23 -6.60 0.51
CA GLU A 505 -0.44 -7.31 1.78
C GLU A 505 -0.03 -8.78 1.66
N GLN A 506 -0.42 -9.47 0.58
CA GLN A 506 0.02 -10.85 0.33
C GLN A 506 1.55 -10.97 0.24
N GLY A 507 2.24 -10.02 -0.38
CA GLY A 507 3.71 -9.97 -0.38
C GLY A 507 4.30 -9.82 1.03
N LEU A 508 3.73 -8.95 1.85
CA LEU A 508 4.16 -8.77 3.25
C LEU A 508 3.91 -10.03 4.10
N GLN A 509 2.81 -10.75 3.86
CA GLN A 509 2.55 -12.04 4.51
C GLN A 509 3.53 -13.12 4.04
N ASP A 510 3.87 -13.15 2.75
CA ASP A 510 4.90 -14.07 2.23
C ASP A 510 6.25 -13.83 2.91
N GLN A 511 6.66 -12.56 3.09
CA GLN A 511 7.87 -12.21 3.85
C GLN A 511 7.84 -12.79 5.27
N ARG A 512 6.73 -12.56 6.00
CA ARG A 512 6.55 -13.04 7.38
C ARG A 512 6.55 -14.56 7.48
N ALA A 513 6.00 -15.25 6.49
CA ALA A 513 6.02 -16.70 6.46
C ALA A 513 7.41 -17.27 6.12
N LEU A 514 8.19 -16.61 5.25
CA LEU A 514 9.59 -16.95 5.03
C LEU A 514 10.42 -16.76 6.30
N GLN A 515 10.19 -15.68 7.06
CA GLN A 515 10.80 -15.46 8.37
C GLN A 515 10.38 -16.53 9.40
N CYS A 516 9.11 -16.95 9.39
CA CYS A 516 8.61 -18.04 10.23
C CYS A 516 9.36 -19.34 9.92
N LEU A 517 9.50 -19.70 8.64
CA LEU A 517 10.24 -20.88 8.24
C LEU A 517 11.73 -20.77 8.58
N GLU A 518 12.36 -19.60 8.42
CA GLU A 518 13.75 -19.36 8.82
C GLU A 518 13.95 -19.62 10.32
N ALA A 519 13.00 -19.22 11.17
CA ALA A 519 13.05 -19.44 12.61
C ALA A 519 12.89 -20.92 13.01
N LEU A 520 12.18 -21.71 12.21
CA LEU A 520 11.97 -23.15 12.41
C LEU A 520 13.10 -24.02 11.82
N THR A 521 13.85 -23.48 10.88
CA THR A 521 14.89 -24.20 10.12
C THR A 521 16.20 -23.42 10.12
N SER A 522 16.60 -22.87 8.97
CA SER A 522 17.71 -21.95 8.83
C SER A 522 17.50 -21.05 7.61
N ARG A 523 18.18 -19.91 7.58
CA ARG A 523 18.16 -19.02 6.40
C ARG A 523 18.57 -19.74 5.12
N ARG A 524 19.56 -20.62 5.23
CA ARG A 524 20.06 -21.36 4.08
C ARG A 524 18.97 -22.24 3.47
N ASP A 525 18.22 -22.96 4.31
CA ASP A 525 17.14 -23.83 3.83
C ASP A 525 16.03 -23.04 3.12
N VAL A 526 15.68 -21.85 3.64
CA VAL A 526 14.69 -20.97 3.02
C VAL A 526 15.19 -20.41 1.69
N VAL A 527 16.45 -19.96 1.62
CA VAL A 527 17.05 -19.47 0.36
C VAL A 527 17.13 -20.59 -0.67
N ASP A 528 17.59 -21.78 -0.29
CA ASP A 528 17.66 -22.96 -1.17
C ASP A 528 16.25 -23.37 -1.67
N LEU A 529 15.21 -23.20 -0.85
CA LEU A 529 13.81 -23.39 -1.26
C LEU A 529 13.37 -22.32 -2.27
N ILE A 530 13.66 -21.04 -2.02
CA ILE A 530 13.32 -19.96 -2.97
C ILE A 530 13.98 -20.23 -4.33
N GLU A 531 15.30 -20.49 -4.35
CA GLU A 531 16.06 -20.73 -5.58
C GLU A 531 15.58 -21.97 -6.33
N ARG A 532 15.17 -23.03 -5.61
CA ARG A 532 14.60 -24.23 -6.23
C ARG A 532 13.26 -23.95 -6.91
N GLU A 533 12.36 -23.23 -6.27
CA GLU A 533 11.02 -22.95 -6.80
C GLU A 533 11.03 -21.89 -7.91
N SER A 534 11.91 -20.89 -7.80
CA SER A 534 12.14 -19.90 -8.85
C SER A 534 12.97 -20.46 -10.02
N GLY A 535 13.81 -21.48 -9.78
CA GLY A 535 14.76 -22.01 -10.76
C GLY A 535 15.95 -21.08 -11.05
N GLN A 536 16.13 -20.01 -10.28
CA GLN A 536 17.25 -19.06 -10.39
C GLN A 536 17.42 -18.22 -9.11
N ALA A 537 18.58 -17.59 -8.94
CA ALA A 537 18.76 -16.59 -7.89
C ALA A 537 17.79 -15.42 -8.12
N VAL A 538 17.08 -15.02 -7.05
CA VAL A 538 16.13 -13.90 -7.09
C VAL A 538 16.82 -12.63 -6.61
N THR A 539 16.75 -11.56 -7.41
CA THR A 539 17.26 -10.23 -7.06
C THR A 539 16.16 -9.16 -7.14
N PHE A 540 16.51 -7.89 -6.90
CA PHE A 540 15.60 -6.76 -7.12
C PHE A 540 15.26 -6.49 -8.58
N SER A 541 16.00 -7.08 -9.53
CA SER A 541 15.81 -6.91 -10.97
C SER A 541 15.70 -8.23 -11.77
N SER A 542 15.75 -9.39 -11.09
CA SER A 542 15.72 -10.70 -11.75
C SER A 542 14.93 -11.75 -10.98
N TRP A 543 13.84 -12.24 -11.57
CA TRP A 543 13.03 -13.37 -11.12
C TRP A 543 12.21 -13.90 -12.30
N PRO A 544 11.62 -15.11 -12.21
CA PRO A 544 10.85 -15.67 -13.31
C PRO A 544 9.57 -14.85 -13.56
N PRO A 545 9.21 -14.54 -14.82
CA PRO A 545 8.06 -13.70 -15.15
C PRO A 545 6.71 -14.46 -15.10
N ASP A 546 6.62 -15.53 -14.32
CA ASP A 546 5.43 -16.38 -14.18
C ASP A 546 4.88 -16.32 -12.75
N ALA A 547 3.59 -16.08 -12.57
CA ALA A 547 3.02 -16.04 -11.22
C ALA A 547 3.03 -17.42 -10.53
N GLY A 548 3.10 -18.50 -11.31
CA GLY A 548 3.04 -19.87 -10.81
C GLY A 548 4.18 -20.22 -9.85
N TRP A 549 5.39 -19.69 -10.01
CA TRP A 549 6.49 -20.00 -9.07
C TRP A 549 6.26 -19.41 -7.68
N LEU A 550 5.72 -18.18 -7.57
CA LEU A 550 5.39 -17.59 -6.26
C LEU A 550 4.31 -18.39 -5.55
N LEU A 551 3.29 -18.84 -6.28
CA LEU A 551 2.21 -19.64 -5.71
C LEU A 551 2.73 -21.02 -5.23
N ARG A 552 3.61 -21.66 -6.01
CA ARG A 552 4.28 -22.90 -5.61
C ARG A 552 5.20 -22.68 -4.41
N LEU A 553 6.04 -21.65 -4.43
CA LEU A 553 6.91 -21.28 -3.31
C LEU A 553 6.09 -21.10 -2.04
N ARG A 554 5.00 -20.32 -2.08
CA ARG A 554 4.17 -20.10 -0.89
C ARG A 554 3.57 -21.39 -0.35
N HIS A 555 3.11 -22.27 -1.23
CA HIS A 555 2.63 -23.59 -0.85
C HIS A 555 3.71 -24.46 -0.21
N GLN A 556 4.92 -24.51 -0.80
CA GLN A 556 6.05 -25.25 -0.23
C GLN A 556 6.50 -24.71 1.13
N VAL A 557 6.49 -23.39 1.31
CA VAL A 557 6.75 -22.76 2.61
C VAL A 557 5.73 -23.24 3.65
N ASN A 558 4.44 -23.28 3.32
CA ASN A 558 3.41 -23.76 4.24
C ASN A 558 3.56 -25.25 4.59
N LEU A 559 3.93 -26.09 3.62
CA LEU A 559 4.23 -27.50 3.87
C LEU A 559 5.43 -27.66 4.80
N ALA A 560 6.52 -26.95 4.52
CA ALA A 560 7.74 -27.01 5.34
C ALA A 560 7.49 -26.50 6.77
N ILE A 561 6.67 -25.46 6.95
CA ILE A 561 6.23 -25.00 8.28
C ILE A 561 5.42 -26.09 8.98
N ALA A 562 4.44 -26.71 8.31
CA ALA A 562 3.63 -27.78 8.91
C ALA A 562 4.50 -28.97 9.35
N GLU A 563 5.40 -29.44 8.49
CA GLU A 563 6.34 -30.53 8.79
C GLU A 563 7.27 -30.18 9.96
N ALA A 564 7.79 -28.96 10.02
CA ALA A 564 8.64 -28.51 11.12
C ALA A 564 7.88 -28.46 12.46
N VAL A 565 6.61 -28.06 12.44
CA VAL A 565 5.74 -28.05 13.64
C VAL A 565 5.46 -29.48 14.11
N GLU A 566 5.12 -30.40 13.21
CA GLU A 566 4.88 -31.81 13.56
C GLU A 566 6.14 -32.48 14.12
N ASN A 567 7.31 -32.20 13.55
CA ASN A 567 8.58 -32.76 14.02
C ASN A 567 9.03 -32.17 15.37
N GLY A 568 8.65 -30.94 15.70
CA GLY A 568 8.97 -30.29 16.99
C GLY A 568 8.02 -30.65 18.13
N GLN A 569 6.89 -31.30 17.85
CA GLN A 569 5.93 -31.80 18.85
C GLN A 569 6.20 -33.25 19.29
N ASN A 570 7.02 -33.99 18.53
CA ASN A 570 7.53 -35.32 18.90
C ASN A 570 8.86 -35.23 19.65
#